data_AF-A0A3M2GVL3-F1
#
_entry.id   AF-A0A3M2GVL3-F1
#
_cell.length_a   1.000
_cell.length_b   1.000
_cell.length_c   1.000
_cell.angle_alpha   90.00
_cell.angle_beta   90.00
_cell.angle_gamma   90.00
#
_symmetry.space_group_name_H-M   'P 1'
#
loop_
_entity.id
_entity.type
_entity.pdbx_description
1 polymer ?
#
loop_
_entity_poly.entity_id
_entity_poly.type
_entity_poly.pdbx_seq_one_letter_code
_entity_poly.pdbx_strand_id
1 'polypeptide(L)'
;MLTTANPFYRKTMQLYERYQRFLPVASFLAGFGWDSLTLVRIDLLIDNLTLLAYLILLGISITLQHLTEHRILKARLWYKFQEWYPLAIQFFLGGLFSAYVVYYFQSASVGKSLIFVGLLVTLMVANEFLEDRLTNIYLQMGLYFFAAFSFFIFFLPVITRMMNWSMFLAGGLLSLMLVEGELYLLWRKAALKSREQFVRVTTLVGGVFLLLNVLYATNWIPPVPLSLKYGGIFHSVIRVEDRYRVKYEKPRWYQFFKDSDDVFHFGPGDKVFCFTAVFAPTQLKTRILHVWQYYSPRRKEWVTTDRISYPIIGGRDGGYRGFSFKRNVREGHWRVDVVTEEGLLLGRISFEVVKVTEPEYELVTEFR
;
A
#
# COMPACT_ATOMS: atom_id res chain seq x y z
N MET A 1 -19.61 2.32 -48.32
CA MET A 1 -20.70 3.31 -48.24
C MET A 1 -21.98 2.58 -47.85
N LEU A 2 -22.28 2.43 -46.56
CA LEU A 2 -23.60 2.02 -46.02
C LEU A 2 -23.44 1.99 -44.49
N THR A 3 -23.69 3.10 -43.78
CA THR A 3 -24.04 3.18 -42.33
C THR A 3 -24.09 4.64 -41.83
N THR A 4 -24.89 5.51 -42.44
CA THR A 4 -25.08 6.91 -41.97
C THR A 4 -26.53 7.24 -41.61
N ALA A 5 -27.43 6.26 -41.59
CA ALA A 5 -28.88 6.48 -41.53
C ALA A 5 -29.58 6.04 -40.23
N ASN A 6 -28.86 5.73 -39.14
CA ASN A 6 -29.51 5.41 -37.86
C ASN A 6 -29.44 6.63 -36.91
N PRO A 7 -30.58 7.28 -36.56
CA PRO A 7 -30.60 8.43 -35.67
C PRO A 7 -30.07 8.12 -34.26
N PHE A 8 -30.18 6.86 -33.82
CA PHE A 8 -29.57 6.40 -32.56
C PHE A 8 -28.05 6.42 -32.64
N TYR A 9 -27.47 6.00 -33.78
CA TYR A 9 -26.04 6.00 -34.04
C TYR A 9 -25.45 7.42 -34.06
N ARG A 10 -26.14 8.38 -34.68
CA ARG A 10 -25.71 9.80 -34.63
C ARG A 10 -25.77 10.37 -33.21
N LYS A 11 -26.80 10.02 -32.44
CA LYS A 11 -26.94 10.48 -31.05
C LYS A 11 -25.87 9.89 -30.14
N THR A 12 -25.52 8.61 -30.30
CA THR A 12 -24.40 7.97 -29.61
C THR A 12 -23.05 8.54 -30.05
N MET A 13 -22.86 8.85 -31.33
CA MET A 13 -21.62 9.43 -31.85
C MET A 13 -21.42 10.88 -31.36
N GLN A 14 -22.49 11.69 -31.30
CA GLN A 14 -22.45 13.04 -30.73
C GLN A 14 -22.22 13.04 -29.21
N LEU A 15 -22.75 12.04 -28.49
CA LEU A 15 -22.41 11.82 -27.08
C LEU A 15 -20.96 11.38 -26.92
N TYR A 16 -20.48 10.48 -27.79
CA TYR A 16 -19.09 10.03 -27.80
C TYR A 16 -18.13 11.20 -28.02
N GLU A 17 -18.32 12.03 -29.04
CA GLU A 17 -17.47 13.22 -29.30
C GLU A 17 -17.52 14.25 -28.16
N ARG A 18 -18.69 14.43 -27.51
CA ARG A 18 -18.86 15.37 -26.39
C ARG A 18 -18.19 14.91 -25.10
N TYR A 19 -18.08 13.60 -24.88
CA TYR A 19 -17.52 13.00 -23.67
C TYR A 19 -16.19 12.25 -23.88
N GLN A 20 -15.64 12.23 -25.10
CA GLN A 20 -14.36 11.58 -25.41
C GLN A 20 -13.21 12.07 -24.52
N ARG A 21 -13.24 13.35 -24.11
CA ARG A 21 -12.26 13.92 -23.17
C ARG A 21 -12.40 13.39 -21.73
N PHE A 22 -13.58 12.90 -21.35
CA PHE A 22 -13.86 12.37 -20.01
C PHE A 22 -13.88 10.84 -19.97
N LEU A 23 -13.90 10.17 -21.13
CA LEU A 23 -13.92 8.70 -21.23
C LEU A 23 -12.73 8.04 -20.52
N PRO A 24 -11.47 8.50 -20.70
CA PRO A 24 -10.32 7.92 -20.01
C PRO A 24 -10.45 8.03 -18.48
N VAL A 25 -10.89 9.20 -17.99
CA VAL A 25 -11.12 9.45 -16.56
C VAL A 25 -12.25 8.57 -16.01
N ALA A 26 -13.34 8.40 -16.76
CA ALA A 26 -14.46 7.56 -16.34
C ALA A 26 -14.10 6.07 -16.32
N SER A 27 -13.38 5.58 -17.34
CA SER A 27 -12.87 4.21 -17.39
C SER A 27 -11.88 3.93 -16.26
N PHE A 28 -10.99 4.88 -15.98
CA PHE A 28 -10.08 4.85 -14.85
C PHE A 28 -10.82 4.76 -13.51
N LEU A 29 -11.81 5.64 -13.27
CA LEU A 29 -12.58 5.63 -12.03
C LEU A 29 -13.40 4.35 -11.87
N ALA A 30 -13.93 3.80 -12.97
CA ALA A 30 -14.65 2.54 -12.97
C ALA A 30 -13.73 1.35 -12.68
N GLY A 31 -12.55 1.29 -13.30
CA GLY A 31 -11.54 0.26 -13.06
C GLY A 31 -11.03 0.30 -11.63
N PHE A 32 -10.66 1.48 -11.13
CA PHE A 32 -10.26 1.68 -9.74
C PHE A 32 -11.38 1.33 -8.75
N GLY A 33 -12.61 1.72 -9.06
CA GLY A 33 -13.78 1.35 -8.26
C GLY A 33 -14.00 -0.16 -8.20
N TRP A 34 -13.83 -0.85 -9.34
CA TRP A 34 -13.89 -2.31 -9.41
C TRP A 34 -12.78 -2.97 -8.59
N ASP A 35 -11.54 -2.51 -8.71
CA ASP A 35 -10.41 -3.03 -7.96
C ASP A 35 -10.58 -2.80 -6.46
N SER A 36 -11.09 -1.63 -6.05
CA SER A 36 -11.39 -1.33 -4.65
C SER A 36 -12.48 -2.24 -4.06
N LEU A 37 -13.40 -2.77 -4.88
CA LEU A 37 -14.47 -3.67 -4.44
C LEU A 37 -14.05 -5.14 -4.47
N THR A 38 -13.17 -5.52 -5.41
CA THR A 38 -12.75 -6.91 -5.61
C THR A 38 -11.52 -7.28 -4.79
N LEU A 39 -10.57 -6.36 -4.60
CA LEU A 39 -9.32 -6.58 -3.87
C LEU A 39 -9.49 -6.31 -2.37
N VAL A 40 -10.23 -7.21 -1.70
CA VAL A 40 -10.54 -7.09 -0.27
C VAL A 40 -9.39 -7.58 0.61
N ARG A 41 -8.60 -8.55 0.13
CA ARG A 41 -7.57 -9.23 0.92
C ARG A 41 -6.28 -9.48 0.13
N ILE A 42 -5.23 -8.82 0.57
CA ILE A 42 -3.88 -8.93 -0.01
C ILE A 42 -3.27 -10.35 0.07
N ASP A 43 -3.78 -11.21 0.95
CA ASP A 43 -3.29 -12.59 1.13
C ASP A 43 -4.03 -13.62 0.27
N LEU A 44 -4.99 -13.20 -0.58
CA LEU A 44 -5.67 -14.11 -1.49
C LEU A 44 -4.72 -14.60 -2.58
N LEU A 45 -4.58 -15.92 -2.68
CA LEU A 45 -3.72 -16.56 -3.66
C LEU A 45 -4.11 -16.18 -5.10
N ILE A 46 -5.42 -16.11 -5.38
CA ILE A 46 -5.95 -15.79 -6.71
C ILE A 46 -5.54 -14.37 -7.12
N ASP A 47 -5.69 -13.39 -6.23
CA ASP A 47 -5.34 -12.00 -6.51
C ASP A 47 -3.82 -11.87 -6.74
N ASN A 48 -3.01 -12.51 -5.89
CA ASN A 48 -1.56 -12.52 -6.05
C ASN A 48 -1.09 -13.20 -7.34
N LEU A 49 -1.74 -14.30 -7.74
CA LEU A 49 -1.46 -14.97 -9.01
C LEU A 49 -1.91 -14.13 -10.20
N THR A 50 -3.00 -13.39 -10.08
CA THR A 50 -3.48 -12.47 -11.12
C THR A 50 -2.49 -11.32 -11.32
N LEU A 51 -2.02 -10.71 -10.24
CA LEU A 51 -0.99 -9.66 -10.30
C LEU A 51 0.35 -10.18 -10.83
N LEU A 52 0.75 -11.39 -10.45
CA LEU A 52 1.93 -12.04 -11.02
C LEU A 52 1.76 -12.28 -12.53
N ALA A 53 0.58 -12.75 -12.97
CA ALA A 53 0.28 -12.93 -14.38
C ALA A 53 0.33 -11.61 -15.14
N TYR A 54 -0.23 -10.53 -14.57
CA TYR A 54 -0.16 -9.19 -15.16
C TYR A 54 1.29 -8.70 -15.27
N LEU A 55 2.12 -8.93 -14.25
CA LEU A 55 3.54 -8.56 -14.27
C LEU A 55 4.31 -9.33 -15.36
N ILE A 56 4.05 -10.64 -15.51
CA ILE A 56 4.67 -11.47 -16.55
C ILE A 56 4.20 -11.01 -17.95
N LEU A 57 2.90 -10.79 -18.13
CA LEU A 57 2.34 -10.34 -19.41
C LEU A 57 2.80 -8.94 -19.78
N LEU A 58 3.04 -8.07 -18.79
CA LEU A 58 3.65 -6.76 -18.98
C LEU A 58 5.07 -6.89 -19.57
N GLY A 59 5.94 -7.69 -18.95
CA GLY A 59 7.29 -7.94 -19.48
C GLY A 59 7.29 -8.59 -20.87
N ILE A 60 6.39 -9.55 -21.11
CA ILE A 60 6.20 -10.14 -22.45
C ILE A 60 5.80 -9.06 -23.46
N SER A 61 4.88 -8.17 -23.11
CA SER A 61 4.39 -7.11 -24.00
C SER A 61 5.48 -6.09 -24.32
N ILE A 62 6.25 -5.66 -23.32
CA ILE A 62 7.43 -4.78 -23.49
C ILE A 62 8.45 -5.45 -24.42
N THR A 63 8.77 -6.71 -24.16
CA THR A 63 9.72 -7.47 -24.98
C THR A 63 9.24 -7.60 -26.42
N LEU A 64 7.98 -7.98 -26.66
CA LEU A 64 7.42 -8.13 -28.01
C LEU A 64 7.37 -6.80 -28.76
N GLN A 65 7.07 -5.70 -28.07
CA GLN A 65 7.10 -4.37 -28.67
C GLN A 65 8.49 -4.05 -29.24
N HIS A 66 9.55 -4.15 -28.44
CA HIS A 66 10.91 -3.84 -28.91
C HIS A 66 11.38 -4.81 -30.00
N LEU A 67 11.06 -6.10 -29.89
CA LEU A 67 11.44 -7.08 -30.91
C LEU A 67 10.72 -6.86 -32.25
N THR A 68 9.48 -6.36 -32.23
CA THR A 68 8.73 -6.03 -33.45
C THR A 68 9.17 -4.71 -34.06
N GLU A 69 9.39 -3.67 -33.26
CA GLU A 69 9.91 -2.38 -33.72
C GLU A 69 11.26 -2.53 -34.44
N HIS A 70 12.14 -3.39 -33.93
CA HIS A 70 13.45 -3.67 -34.53
C HIS A 70 13.44 -4.77 -35.62
N ARG A 71 12.27 -5.27 -36.01
CA ARG A 71 12.10 -6.31 -37.04
C ARG A 71 12.90 -7.60 -36.81
N ILE A 72 13.01 -8.03 -35.55
CA ILE A 72 13.81 -9.21 -35.16
C ILE A 72 13.02 -10.52 -35.29
N LEU A 73 11.69 -10.48 -35.14
CA LEU A 73 10.84 -11.67 -35.15
C LEU A 73 10.68 -12.25 -36.57
N LYS A 74 10.68 -13.58 -36.70
CA LYS A 74 10.50 -14.25 -38.00
C LYS A 74 9.04 -14.37 -38.44
N ALA A 75 8.13 -14.53 -37.49
CA ALA A 75 6.72 -14.79 -37.79
C ALA A 75 5.95 -13.49 -38.03
N ARG A 76 5.30 -13.39 -39.20
CA ARG A 76 4.51 -12.21 -39.63
C ARG A 76 3.35 -11.88 -38.69
N LEU A 77 2.84 -12.88 -37.95
CA LEU A 77 1.73 -12.72 -37.02
C LEU A 77 2.01 -11.66 -35.94
N TRP A 78 3.22 -11.63 -35.38
CA TRP A 78 3.58 -10.69 -34.30
C TRP A 78 3.57 -9.24 -34.77
N TYR A 79 3.97 -8.98 -36.02
CA TYR A 79 3.91 -7.65 -36.62
C TYR A 79 2.48 -7.16 -36.84
N LYS A 80 1.51 -8.07 -37.01
CA LYS A 80 0.09 -7.70 -37.16
C LYS A 80 -0.46 -7.06 -35.88
N PHE A 81 0.11 -7.39 -34.73
CA PHE A 81 -0.33 -6.90 -33.42
C PHE A 81 0.54 -5.76 -32.88
N GLN A 82 1.45 -5.19 -33.68
CA GLN A 82 2.41 -4.18 -33.23
C GLN A 82 1.74 -2.96 -32.59
N GLU A 83 0.62 -2.50 -33.14
CA GLU A 83 -0.15 -1.36 -32.62
C GLU A 83 -0.84 -1.66 -31.27
N TRP A 84 -0.99 -2.94 -30.91
CA TRP A 84 -1.67 -3.36 -29.68
C TRP A 84 -0.72 -3.48 -28.48
N TYR A 85 0.59 -3.54 -28.69
CA TYR A 85 1.53 -3.71 -27.56
C TYR A 85 1.55 -2.52 -26.61
N PRO A 86 1.60 -1.24 -27.06
CA PRO A 86 1.53 -0.10 -26.14
C PRO A 86 0.23 -0.09 -25.32
N LEU A 87 -0.90 -0.43 -25.94
CA LEU A 87 -2.20 -0.57 -25.28
C LEU A 87 -2.19 -1.68 -24.23
N ALA A 88 -1.58 -2.83 -24.54
CA ALA A 88 -1.44 -3.93 -23.59
C ALA A 88 -0.57 -3.54 -22.39
N ILE A 89 0.56 -2.84 -22.64
CA ILE A 89 1.45 -2.34 -21.60
C ILE A 89 0.72 -1.35 -20.70
N GLN A 90 -0.01 -0.40 -21.28
CA GLN A 90 -0.84 0.56 -20.54
C GLN A 90 -1.88 -0.15 -19.69
N PHE A 91 -2.57 -1.16 -20.25
CA PHE A 91 -3.56 -1.95 -19.52
C PHE A 91 -2.97 -2.67 -18.31
N PHE A 92 -1.85 -3.40 -18.49
CA PHE A 92 -1.23 -4.13 -17.39
C PHE A 92 -0.63 -3.20 -16.33
N LEU A 93 0.03 -2.10 -16.73
CA LEU A 93 0.52 -1.09 -15.79
C LEU A 93 -0.63 -0.44 -15.00
N GLY A 94 -1.72 -0.11 -15.67
CA GLY A 94 -2.91 0.47 -15.05
C GLY A 94 -3.52 -0.47 -14.01
N GLY A 95 -3.75 -1.73 -14.37
CA GLY A 95 -4.28 -2.74 -13.44
C GLY A 95 -3.35 -3.01 -12.26
N LEU A 96 -2.03 -3.08 -12.49
CA LEU A 96 -1.05 -3.27 -11.42
C LEU A 96 -1.02 -2.08 -10.47
N PHE A 97 -0.90 -0.85 -10.98
CA PHE A 97 -0.87 0.34 -10.13
C PHE A 97 -2.19 0.56 -9.39
N SER A 98 -3.33 0.23 -10.01
CA SER A 98 -4.64 0.25 -9.34
C SER A 98 -4.70 -0.69 -8.15
N ALA A 99 -4.32 -1.95 -8.34
CA ALA A 99 -4.22 -2.91 -7.25
C ALA A 99 -3.25 -2.46 -6.15
N TYR A 100 -2.09 -1.91 -6.52
CA TYR A 100 -1.12 -1.41 -5.56
C TYR A 100 -1.64 -0.21 -4.79
N VAL A 101 -2.36 0.73 -5.42
CA VAL A 101 -2.99 1.84 -4.68
C VAL A 101 -3.90 1.29 -3.59
N VAL A 102 -4.76 0.31 -3.91
CA VAL A 102 -5.67 -0.30 -2.92
C VAL A 102 -4.88 -0.93 -1.76
N TYR A 103 -3.90 -1.78 -2.06
CA TYR A 103 -3.12 -2.51 -1.05
C TYR A 103 -2.23 -1.61 -0.20
N TYR A 104 -1.48 -0.71 -0.81
CA TYR A 104 -0.59 0.19 -0.10
C TYR A 104 -1.37 1.25 0.69
N PHE A 105 -2.53 1.71 0.19
CA PHE A 105 -3.40 2.62 0.95
C PHE A 105 -3.95 1.96 2.22
N GLN A 106 -4.41 0.70 2.14
CA GLN A 106 -4.87 -0.02 3.32
C GLN A 106 -3.78 -0.19 4.39
N SER A 107 -2.52 -0.32 3.97
CA SER A 107 -1.36 -0.45 4.86
C SER A 107 -0.72 0.88 5.28
N ALA A 108 -1.14 2.01 4.70
CA ALA A 108 -0.54 3.30 4.97
C ALA A 108 -0.96 3.85 6.34
N SER A 109 0.02 4.32 7.10
CA SER A 109 -0.22 5.14 8.28
C SER A 109 -0.33 6.62 7.91
N VAL A 110 -1.17 7.36 8.66
CA VAL A 110 -1.30 8.81 8.50
C VAL A 110 0.07 9.48 8.66
N GLY A 111 0.55 10.15 7.60
CA GLY A 111 1.84 10.84 7.57
C GLY A 111 2.69 10.47 6.35
N LYS A 112 3.96 10.11 6.58
CA LYS A 112 4.99 9.93 5.54
C LYS A 112 4.61 8.89 4.48
N SER A 113 3.94 7.81 4.89
CA SER A 113 3.62 6.71 3.99
C SER A 113 2.56 7.05 2.93
N LEU A 114 1.76 8.10 3.16
CA LEU A 114 0.83 8.63 2.16
C LEU A 114 1.54 9.24 0.95
N ILE A 115 2.80 9.66 1.08
CA ILE A 115 3.57 10.20 -0.05
C ILE A 115 3.82 9.09 -1.07
N PHE A 116 4.16 7.88 -0.63
CA PHE A 116 4.35 6.75 -1.52
C PHE A 116 3.04 6.31 -2.17
N VAL A 117 1.93 6.33 -1.44
CA VAL A 117 0.61 6.08 -2.03
C VAL A 117 0.24 7.17 -3.04
N GLY A 118 0.52 8.43 -2.75
CA GLY A 118 0.33 9.54 -3.68
C GLY A 118 1.17 9.39 -4.96
N LEU A 119 2.39 8.87 -4.85
CA LEU A 119 3.21 8.50 -6.00
C LEU A 119 2.54 7.38 -6.82
N LEU A 120 2.04 6.32 -6.18
CA LEU A 120 1.30 5.26 -6.87
C LEU A 120 0.06 5.78 -7.59
N VAL A 121 -0.75 6.63 -6.94
CA VAL A 121 -1.90 7.29 -7.56
C VAL A 121 -1.48 8.14 -8.74
N THR A 122 -0.38 8.90 -8.61
CA THR A 122 0.15 9.72 -9.70
C THR A 122 0.57 8.86 -10.88
N LEU A 123 1.28 7.75 -10.65
CA LEU A 123 1.69 6.82 -11.70
C LEU A 123 0.49 6.14 -12.36
N MET A 124 -0.51 5.74 -11.57
CA MET A 124 -1.76 5.15 -12.05
C MET A 124 -2.54 6.12 -12.95
N VAL A 125 -2.69 7.38 -12.53
CA VAL A 125 -3.36 8.43 -13.31
C VAL A 125 -2.52 8.80 -14.53
N ALA A 126 -1.21 8.99 -14.36
CA ALA A 126 -0.30 9.35 -15.45
C ALA A 126 -0.28 8.27 -16.54
N ASN A 127 -0.34 6.99 -16.17
CA ASN A 127 -0.39 5.87 -17.11
C ASN A 127 -1.50 6.03 -18.16
N GLU A 128 -2.64 6.61 -17.80
CA GLU A 128 -3.74 6.87 -18.73
C GLU A 128 -3.40 7.89 -19.83
N PHE A 129 -2.43 8.79 -19.57
CA PHE A 129 -2.00 9.84 -20.49
C PHE A 129 -0.65 9.54 -21.15
N LEU A 130 -0.07 8.36 -20.91
CA LEU A 130 1.28 8.01 -21.36
C LEU A 130 1.31 7.19 -22.66
N GLU A 131 0.18 6.97 -23.35
CA GLU A 131 0.07 6.13 -24.55
C GLU A 131 1.22 6.35 -25.55
N ASP A 132 1.46 7.60 -25.98
CA ASP A 132 2.52 7.95 -26.93
C ASP A 132 3.94 7.74 -26.38
N ARG A 133 4.10 7.82 -25.05
CA ARG A 133 5.41 7.74 -24.36
C ARG A 133 5.75 6.33 -23.91
N LEU A 134 4.78 5.42 -23.88
CA LEU A 134 4.97 4.00 -23.56
C LEU A 134 5.69 3.23 -24.67
N THR A 135 6.24 3.90 -25.69
CA THR A 135 7.26 3.37 -26.62
C THR A 135 8.69 3.61 -26.15
N ASN A 136 8.87 4.50 -25.16
CA ASN A 136 10.18 4.85 -24.65
C ASN A 136 10.68 3.79 -23.65
N ILE A 137 11.76 3.09 -24.02
CA ILE A 137 12.35 2.05 -23.18
C ILE A 137 12.79 2.53 -21.79
N TYR A 138 13.23 3.79 -21.64
CA TYR A 138 13.62 4.34 -20.34
C TYR A 138 12.41 4.41 -19.40
N LEU A 139 11.27 4.84 -19.92
CA LEU A 139 10.02 4.91 -19.16
C LEU A 139 9.50 3.50 -18.87
N GLN A 140 9.45 2.63 -19.87
CA GLN A 140 8.95 1.26 -19.71
C GLN A 140 9.76 0.47 -18.68
N MET A 141 11.10 0.49 -18.75
CA MET A 141 11.95 -0.26 -17.80
C MET A 141 11.87 0.33 -16.39
N GLY A 142 11.77 1.66 -16.27
CA GLY A 142 11.54 2.31 -14.98
C GLY A 142 10.20 1.92 -14.34
N LEU A 143 9.11 1.98 -15.12
CA LEU A 143 7.77 1.59 -14.66
C LEU A 143 7.68 0.10 -14.37
N TYR A 144 8.27 -0.75 -15.21
CA TYR A 144 8.29 -2.19 -15.02
C TYR A 144 9.09 -2.58 -13.77
N PHE A 145 10.24 -1.96 -13.55
CA PHE A 145 10.99 -2.13 -12.30
C PHE A 145 10.19 -1.70 -11.09
N PHE A 146 9.58 -0.51 -11.13
CA PHE A 146 8.79 -0.01 -10.02
C PHE A 146 7.57 -0.89 -9.74
N ALA A 147 6.91 -1.43 -10.78
CA ALA A 147 5.81 -2.36 -10.65
C ALA A 147 6.26 -3.71 -10.05
N ALA A 148 7.35 -4.30 -10.58
CA ALA A 148 7.94 -5.52 -10.03
C ALA A 148 8.35 -5.35 -8.56
N PHE A 149 9.00 -4.24 -8.23
CA PHE A 149 9.42 -3.91 -6.88
C PHE A 149 8.23 -3.80 -5.92
N SER A 150 7.18 -3.10 -6.34
CA SER A 150 5.96 -2.96 -5.56
C SER A 150 5.29 -4.33 -5.35
N PHE A 151 5.24 -5.18 -6.37
CA PHE A 151 4.73 -6.55 -6.24
C PHE A 151 5.53 -7.40 -5.24
N PHE A 152 6.85 -7.51 -5.46
CA PHE A 152 7.67 -8.45 -4.69
C PHE A 152 7.81 -8.08 -3.21
N ILE A 153 7.70 -6.78 -2.86
CA ILE A 153 7.76 -6.35 -1.45
C ILE A 153 6.65 -6.92 -0.60
N PHE A 154 5.42 -7.02 -1.11
CA PHE A 154 4.34 -7.64 -0.34
C PHE A 154 4.18 -9.13 -0.65
N PHE A 155 4.46 -9.55 -1.89
CA PHE A 155 4.31 -10.94 -2.29
C PHE A 155 5.27 -11.87 -1.54
N LEU A 156 6.54 -11.46 -1.35
CA LEU A 156 7.51 -12.27 -0.61
C LEU A 156 7.10 -12.49 0.85
N PRO A 157 6.72 -11.47 1.64
CA PRO A 157 6.18 -11.68 2.99
C PRO A 157 4.95 -12.58 3.05
N VAL A 158 4.06 -12.51 2.05
CA VAL A 158 2.87 -13.38 1.99
C VAL A 158 3.27 -14.85 1.82
N ILE A 159 4.19 -15.17 0.91
CA ILE A 159 4.59 -16.57 0.65
C ILE A 159 5.55 -17.12 1.71
N THR A 160 6.49 -16.31 2.18
CA THR A 160 7.54 -16.71 3.13
C THR A 160 7.08 -16.64 4.59
N ARG A 161 6.01 -15.89 4.84
CA ARG A 161 5.44 -15.63 6.17
C ARG A 161 6.37 -14.87 7.12
N MET A 162 7.39 -14.20 6.55
CA MET A 162 8.34 -13.37 7.26
C MET A 162 8.23 -11.94 6.73
N MET A 163 8.28 -10.95 7.62
CA MET A 163 8.30 -9.55 7.20
C MET A 163 9.42 -8.85 7.93
N ASN A 164 10.53 -8.64 7.23
CA ASN A 164 11.75 -8.03 7.75
C ASN A 164 12.54 -7.38 6.61
N TRP A 165 13.65 -6.73 6.97
CA TRP A 165 14.55 -6.08 6.00
C TRP A 165 15.10 -7.03 4.93
N SER A 166 15.32 -8.32 5.23
CA SER A 166 15.84 -9.24 4.24
C SER A 166 14.81 -9.58 3.16
N MET A 167 13.52 -9.68 3.49
CA MET A 167 12.45 -9.86 2.49
C MET A 167 12.29 -8.63 1.60
N PHE A 168 12.41 -7.42 2.16
CA PHE A 168 12.42 -6.19 1.37
C PHE A 168 13.57 -6.15 0.37
N LEU A 169 14.80 -6.42 0.84
CA LEU A 169 15.98 -6.47 -0.04
C LEU A 169 15.88 -7.59 -1.07
N ALA A 170 15.41 -8.78 -0.68
CA ALA A 170 15.19 -9.89 -1.61
C ALA A 170 14.18 -9.52 -2.70
N GLY A 171 13.07 -8.86 -2.35
CA GLY A 171 12.08 -8.41 -3.32
C GLY A 171 12.64 -7.37 -4.29
N GLY A 172 13.43 -6.43 -3.78
CA GLY A 172 14.12 -5.45 -4.61
C GLY A 172 15.16 -6.08 -5.54
N LEU A 173 15.96 -7.04 -5.05
CA LEU A 173 16.94 -7.77 -5.85
C LEU A 173 16.28 -8.66 -6.91
N LEU A 174 15.18 -9.35 -6.60
CA LEU A 174 14.41 -10.10 -7.59
C LEU A 174 13.85 -9.20 -8.68
N SER A 175 13.38 -8.01 -8.32
CA SER A 175 12.89 -7.01 -9.27
C SER A 175 14.00 -6.51 -10.20
N LEU A 176 15.19 -6.25 -9.64
CA LEU A 176 16.38 -5.91 -10.42
C LEU A 176 16.75 -7.05 -11.37
N MET A 177 16.84 -8.28 -10.88
CA MET A 177 17.17 -9.45 -11.70
C MET A 177 16.18 -9.65 -12.85
N LEU A 178 14.88 -9.45 -12.59
CA LEU A 178 13.83 -9.56 -13.60
C LEU A 178 14.03 -8.52 -14.71
N VAL A 179 14.20 -7.25 -14.35
CA VAL A 179 14.29 -6.14 -15.32
C VAL A 179 15.64 -6.14 -16.05
N GLU A 180 16.75 -6.36 -15.34
CA GLU A 180 18.07 -6.48 -15.97
C GLU A 180 18.14 -7.73 -16.86
N GLY A 181 17.47 -8.82 -16.49
CA GLY A 181 17.34 -10.01 -17.33
C GLY A 181 16.59 -9.72 -18.62
N GLU A 182 15.49 -8.97 -18.55
CA GLU A 182 14.74 -8.52 -19.73
C GLU A 182 15.55 -7.56 -20.60
N LEU A 183 16.21 -6.57 -19.99
CA LEU A 183 17.07 -5.63 -20.68
C LEU A 183 18.26 -6.35 -21.36
N TYR A 184 18.86 -7.34 -20.70
CA TYR A 184 19.91 -8.18 -21.26
C TYR A 184 19.41 -9.01 -22.44
N LEU A 185 18.19 -9.55 -22.37
CA LEU A 185 17.56 -10.27 -23.47
C LEU A 185 17.38 -9.35 -24.70
N LEU A 186 16.88 -8.13 -24.48
CA LEU A 186 16.74 -7.13 -25.55
C LEU A 186 18.09 -6.74 -26.14
N TRP A 187 19.11 -6.53 -25.30
CA TRP A 187 20.47 -6.24 -25.75
C TRP A 187 21.04 -7.38 -26.61
N ARG A 188 20.95 -8.62 -26.13
CA ARG A 188 21.45 -9.81 -26.83
C ARG A 188 20.76 -10.05 -28.17
N LYS A 189 19.48 -9.65 -28.29
CA LYS A 189 18.71 -9.73 -29.53
C LYS A 189 18.94 -8.54 -30.47
N ALA A 190 19.83 -7.61 -30.13
CA ALA A 190 20.04 -6.35 -30.86
C ALA A 190 18.77 -5.49 -30.99
N ALA A 191 17.86 -5.62 -30.00
CA ALA A 191 16.66 -4.80 -29.85
C ALA A 191 16.92 -3.51 -29.06
N LEU A 192 18.19 -3.21 -28.78
CA LEU A 192 18.63 -1.94 -28.21
C LEU A 192 19.47 -1.20 -29.24
N LYS A 193 19.33 0.14 -29.28
CA LYS A 193 20.04 0.99 -30.24
C LYS A 193 21.54 1.02 -30.02
N SER A 194 21.99 0.91 -28.76
CA SER A 194 23.42 0.96 -28.43
C SER A 194 23.72 0.36 -27.05
N ARG A 195 25.01 0.04 -26.81
CA ARG A 195 25.51 -0.31 -25.47
C ARG A 195 25.34 0.84 -24.46
N GLU A 196 25.43 2.07 -24.92
CA GLU A 196 25.20 3.24 -24.08
C GLU A 196 23.74 3.30 -23.59
N GLN A 197 22.76 2.96 -24.45
CA GLN A 197 21.37 2.89 -24.04
C GLN A 197 21.16 1.86 -22.93
N PHE A 198 21.77 0.67 -23.05
CA PHE A 198 21.76 -0.35 -22.01
C PHE A 198 22.28 0.21 -20.67
N VAL A 199 23.48 0.79 -20.67
CA VAL A 199 24.10 1.34 -19.45
C VAL A 199 23.25 2.44 -18.82
N ARG A 200 22.67 3.34 -19.63
CA ARG A 200 21.81 4.42 -19.13
C ARG A 200 20.52 3.88 -18.51
N VAL A 201 19.89 2.85 -19.09
CA VAL A 201 18.69 2.21 -18.51
C VAL A 201 19.05 1.50 -17.21
N THR A 202 20.13 0.71 -17.17
CA THR A 202 20.61 0.07 -15.94
C THR A 202 20.92 1.10 -14.85
N THR A 203 21.51 2.24 -15.21
CA THR A 203 21.79 3.33 -14.25
C THR A 203 20.51 3.97 -13.73
N LEU A 204 19.50 4.16 -14.59
CA LEU A 204 18.19 4.65 -14.18
C LEU A 204 17.52 3.67 -13.20
N VAL A 205 17.44 2.39 -13.56
CA VAL A 205 16.83 1.34 -12.74
C VAL A 205 17.56 1.21 -11.40
N GLY A 206 18.89 1.20 -11.42
CA GLY A 206 19.73 1.21 -10.20
C GLY A 206 19.50 2.46 -9.34
N GLY A 207 19.33 3.63 -9.94
CA GLY A 207 18.99 4.87 -9.23
C GLY A 207 17.63 4.80 -8.55
N VAL A 208 16.61 4.26 -9.23
CA VAL A 208 15.28 4.03 -8.65
C VAL A 208 15.35 3.01 -7.51
N PHE A 209 16.10 1.92 -7.66
CA PHE A 209 16.32 0.94 -6.59
C PHE A 209 16.93 1.60 -5.34
N LEU A 210 17.99 2.40 -5.50
CA LEU A 210 18.61 3.11 -4.38
C LEU A 210 17.64 4.08 -3.71
N LEU A 211 16.86 4.84 -4.50
CA LEU A 211 15.83 5.73 -3.98
C LEU A 211 14.79 4.97 -3.14
N LEU A 212 14.28 3.84 -3.63
CA LEU A 212 13.29 3.04 -2.92
C LEU A 212 13.83 2.45 -1.62
N ASN A 213 15.11 2.08 -1.57
CA ASN A 213 15.77 1.67 -0.33
C ASN A 213 15.81 2.80 0.69
N VAL A 214 16.10 4.04 0.28
CA VAL A 214 16.06 5.21 1.17
C VAL A 214 14.63 5.49 1.65
N LEU A 215 13.63 5.38 0.78
CA LEU A 215 12.23 5.57 1.16
C LEU A 215 11.76 4.52 2.18
N TYR A 216 12.18 3.26 2.02
CA TYR A 216 11.89 2.23 3.01
C TYR A 216 12.61 2.49 4.34
N ALA A 217 13.90 2.81 4.30
CA ALA A 217 14.70 3.14 5.48
C ALA A 217 14.13 4.30 6.31
N THR A 218 13.43 5.22 5.65
CA THR A 218 12.86 6.42 6.26
C THR A 218 11.37 6.27 6.64
N ASN A 219 10.79 5.07 6.51
CA ASN A 219 9.38 4.75 6.75
C ASN A 219 8.40 5.50 5.81
N TRP A 220 8.81 5.80 4.58
CA TRP A 220 7.93 6.37 3.54
C TRP A 220 7.21 5.29 2.74
N ILE A 221 7.73 4.07 2.70
CA ILE A 221 7.01 2.94 2.11
C ILE A 221 6.18 2.27 3.21
N PRO A 222 4.86 2.08 3.02
CA PRO A 222 4.03 1.37 3.97
C PRO A 222 4.53 -0.06 4.24
N PRO A 223 4.40 -0.57 5.47
CA PRO A 223 4.73 -1.95 5.84
C PRO A 223 3.66 -2.95 5.35
N VAL A 224 3.53 -3.07 4.02
CA VAL A 224 2.65 -4.04 3.39
C VAL A 224 3.18 -5.46 3.65
N PRO A 225 2.35 -6.46 3.98
CA PRO A 225 0.87 -6.52 3.97
C PRO A 225 0.17 -6.21 5.31
N LEU A 226 0.86 -5.58 6.27
CA LEU A 226 0.23 -5.24 7.56
C LEU A 226 -0.55 -3.94 7.47
N SER A 227 -1.65 -3.86 8.21
CA SER A 227 -2.41 -2.61 8.36
C SER A 227 -3.01 -2.51 9.76
N LEU A 228 -2.95 -1.32 10.37
CA LEU A 228 -3.71 -1.04 11.58
C LEU A 228 -5.20 -0.86 11.21
N LYS A 229 -6.05 -1.80 11.61
CA LYS A 229 -7.50 -1.75 11.38
C LYS A 229 -8.22 -0.93 12.43
N TYR A 230 -7.74 -0.96 13.67
CA TYR A 230 -8.30 -0.20 14.77
C TYR A 230 -7.23 0.13 15.82
N GLY A 231 -7.37 1.26 16.50
CA GLY A 231 -6.54 1.65 17.63
C GLY A 231 -7.28 2.64 18.51
N GLY A 232 -7.26 2.43 19.82
CA GLY A 232 -7.98 3.28 20.76
C GLY A 232 -7.44 3.19 22.18
N ILE A 233 -7.76 4.21 22.98
CA ILE A 233 -7.41 4.31 24.39
C ILE A 233 -8.64 4.00 25.26
N PHE A 234 -8.41 3.22 26.32
CA PHE A 234 -9.46 2.66 27.16
C PHE A 234 -9.05 2.62 28.64
N HIS A 235 -10.05 2.67 29.52
CA HIS A 235 -9.92 2.49 30.97
C HIS A 235 -9.77 1.02 31.38
N SER A 236 -10.28 0.10 30.55
CA SER A 236 -10.16 -1.34 30.80
C SER A 236 -10.17 -2.11 29.50
N VAL A 237 -9.30 -3.11 29.39
CA VAL A 237 -9.30 -4.09 28.30
C VAL A 237 -9.17 -5.48 28.92
N ILE A 238 -10.18 -6.31 28.73
CA ILE A 238 -10.23 -7.68 29.26
C ILE A 238 -10.54 -8.63 28.12
N ARG A 239 -9.71 -9.66 27.95
CA ARG A 239 -10.01 -10.74 27.00
C ARG A 239 -11.14 -11.61 27.54
N VAL A 240 -12.20 -11.77 26.76
CA VAL A 240 -13.35 -12.62 27.05
C VAL A 240 -13.51 -13.57 25.86
N GLU A 241 -13.08 -14.82 26.04
CA GLU A 241 -13.03 -15.83 24.96
C GLU A 241 -12.21 -15.35 23.74
N ASP A 242 -12.90 -15.13 22.62
CA ASP A 242 -12.36 -14.67 21.34
C ASP A 242 -12.52 -13.16 21.10
N ARG A 243 -13.12 -12.42 22.04
CA ARG A 243 -13.34 -10.97 21.95
C ARG A 243 -12.66 -10.22 23.08
N TYR A 244 -12.61 -8.90 22.95
CA TYR A 244 -12.08 -8.00 23.97
C TYR A 244 -13.19 -7.12 24.48
N ARG A 245 -13.46 -7.19 25.78
CA ARG A 245 -14.35 -6.25 26.45
C ARG A 245 -13.54 -5.01 26.81
N VAL A 246 -13.91 -3.88 26.22
CA VAL A 246 -13.27 -2.58 26.44
C VAL A 246 -14.19 -1.65 27.22
N LYS A 247 -13.61 -0.71 27.96
CA LYS A 247 -14.35 0.35 28.65
C LYS A 247 -13.75 1.72 28.34
N TYR A 248 -14.59 2.68 27.97
CA TYR A 248 -14.22 4.07 27.69
C TYR A 248 -15.29 5.02 28.25
N GLU A 249 -14.97 6.31 28.33
CA GLU A 249 -15.89 7.31 28.87
C GLU A 249 -17.06 7.55 27.93
N LYS A 250 -18.28 7.54 28.51
CA LYS A 250 -19.53 7.69 27.79
C LYS A 250 -19.50 8.93 26.90
N PRO A 251 -19.76 8.77 25.60
CA PRO A 251 -19.79 9.91 24.69
C PRO A 251 -20.92 10.86 25.09
N ARG A 252 -20.67 12.16 24.94
CA ARG A 252 -21.74 13.16 25.01
C ARG A 252 -22.72 12.93 23.85
N TRP A 253 -23.94 13.42 23.99
CA TRP A 253 -25.02 13.19 23.01
C TRP A 253 -24.67 13.59 21.56
N TYR A 254 -23.72 14.50 21.36
CA TYR A 254 -23.25 14.96 20.04
C TYR A 254 -22.02 14.20 19.50
N GLN A 255 -21.42 13.29 20.28
CA GLN A 255 -20.23 12.52 19.91
C GLN A 255 -20.60 11.16 19.32
N PHE A 256 -21.38 11.15 18.23
CA PHE A 256 -21.93 9.93 17.63
C PHE A 256 -20.89 8.90 17.15
N PHE A 257 -19.66 9.34 16.87
CA PHE A 257 -18.57 8.49 16.36
C PHE A 257 -17.47 8.20 17.40
N LYS A 258 -17.64 8.63 18.66
CA LYS A 258 -16.64 8.36 19.70
C LYS A 258 -16.74 6.90 20.12
N ASP A 259 -15.62 6.19 20.01
CA ASP A 259 -15.54 4.77 20.30
C ASP A 259 -14.26 4.38 21.09
N SER A 260 -13.51 5.40 21.54
CA SER A 260 -12.36 5.36 22.46
C SER A 260 -12.13 6.76 23.08
N ASP A 261 -11.20 6.88 24.04
CA ASP A 261 -10.93 8.14 24.75
C ASP A 261 -9.82 8.99 24.10
N ASP A 262 -10.20 10.11 23.46
CA ASP A 262 -9.26 11.13 22.98
C ASP A 262 -8.67 11.97 24.13
N VAL A 263 -9.52 12.26 25.13
CA VAL A 263 -9.14 12.86 26.41
C VAL A 263 -9.43 11.82 27.47
N PHE A 264 -8.39 11.40 28.17
CA PHE A 264 -8.43 10.37 29.20
C PHE A 264 -8.36 11.03 30.58
N HIS A 265 -9.44 10.95 31.35
CA HIS A 265 -9.47 11.45 32.72
C HIS A 265 -8.85 10.43 33.67
N PHE A 266 -7.61 10.69 34.08
CA PHE A 266 -6.79 9.78 34.90
C PHE A 266 -6.97 10.07 36.39
N GLY A 267 -7.69 9.18 37.08
CA GLY A 267 -7.90 9.19 38.52
C GLY A 267 -7.00 8.24 39.30
N PRO A 268 -7.06 8.26 40.65
CA PRO A 268 -6.25 7.38 41.50
C PRO A 268 -6.56 5.89 41.26
N GLY A 269 -5.54 5.11 40.87
CA GLY A 269 -5.66 3.67 40.65
C GLY A 269 -6.01 3.26 39.21
N ASP A 270 -6.28 4.22 38.34
CA ASP A 270 -6.59 3.98 36.93
C ASP A 270 -5.39 3.41 36.16
N LYS A 271 -5.72 2.81 35.02
CA LYS A 271 -4.74 2.35 34.04
C LYS A 271 -5.18 2.82 32.67
N VAL A 272 -4.22 3.33 31.91
CA VAL A 272 -4.44 3.69 30.52
C VAL A 272 -4.10 2.48 29.67
N PHE A 273 -5.08 1.90 28.99
CA PHE A 273 -4.89 0.82 28.05
C PHE A 273 -4.87 1.37 26.61
N CYS A 274 -3.89 0.95 25.82
CA CYS A 274 -3.91 1.13 24.37
C CYS A 274 -4.22 -0.21 23.73
N PHE A 275 -5.38 -0.32 23.10
CA PHE A 275 -5.82 -1.50 22.36
C PHE A 275 -5.72 -1.25 20.87
N THR A 276 -5.29 -2.25 20.13
CA THR A 276 -5.15 -2.17 18.67
C THR A 276 -5.56 -3.47 18.02
N ALA A 277 -6.09 -3.37 16.80
CA ALA A 277 -6.34 -4.48 15.90
C ALA A 277 -5.49 -4.29 14.64
N VAL A 278 -4.57 -5.21 14.38
CA VAL A 278 -3.66 -5.18 13.23
C VAL A 278 -4.00 -6.34 12.30
N PHE A 279 -4.40 -6.05 11.07
CA PHE A 279 -4.54 -7.09 10.06
C PHE A 279 -3.16 -7.60 9.64
N ALA A 280 -3.06 -8.93 9.52
CA ALA A 280 -1.89 -9.65 9.03
C ALA A 280 -2.36 -10.85 8.21
N PRO A 281 -1.71 -11.17 7.06
CA PRO A 281 -1.97 -12.37 6.28
C PRO A 281 -1.99 -13.65 7.12
N THR A 282 -2.72 -14.63 6.62
CA THR A 282 -2.80 -15.97 7.22
C THR A 282 -1.40 -16.53 7.44
N GLN A 283 -1.06 -16.85 8.70
CA GLN A 283 0.21 -17.44 9.14
C GLN A 283 1.46 -16.52 9.15
N LEU A 284 1.34 -15.21 8.93
CA LEU A 284 2.45 -14.28 9.18
C LEU A 284 2.82 -14.29 10.68
N LYS A 285 4.10 -14.49 10.99
CA LYS A 285 4.63 -14.45 12.36
C LYS A 285 5.50 -13.21 12.53
N THR A 286 5.00 -12.25 13.29
CA THR A 286 5.75 -11.03 13.61
C THR A 286 5.33 -10.51 14.98
N ARG A 287 6.15 -9.64 15.56
CA ARG A 287 5.87 -8.96 16.82
C ARG A 287 5.51 -7.52 16.52
N ILE A 288 4.46 -7.05 17.18
CA ILE A 288 4.09 -5.64 17.16
C ILE A 288 4.46 -5.02 18.49
N LEU A 289 4.91 -3.77 18.44
CA LEU A 289 5.30 -2.98 19.58
C LEU A 289 4.40 -1.76 19.68
N HIS A 290 3.90 -1.51 20.89
CA HIS A 290 3.37 -0.21 21.29
C HIS A 290 4.51 0.63 21.86
N VAL A 291 4.88 1.68 21.14
CA VAL A 291 5.88 2.65 21.56
C VAL A 291 5.16 3.85 22.16
N TRP A 292 5.14 3.91 23.49
CA TRP A 292 4.47 4.98 24.24
C TRP A 292 5.36 6.21 24.29
N GLN A 293 4.82 7.35 23.87
CA GLN A 293 5.55 8.61 23.83
C GLN A 293 4.77 9.71 24.54
N TYR A 294 5.50 10.52 25.30
CA TYR A 294 4.97 11.69 25.98
C TYR A 294 5.53 12.94 25.31
N TYR A 295 4.67 13.92 25.04
CA TYR A 295 5.12 15.21 24.53
C TYR A 295 5.75 16.00 25.67
N SER A 296 7.05 16.29 25.58
CA SER A 296 7.77 17.09 26.58
C SER A 296 7.65 18.57 26.24
N PRO A 297 6.91 19.40 27.01
CA PRO A 297 6.78 20.82 26.71
C PRO A 297 8.12 21.57 26.81
N ARG A 298 9.03 21.09 27.66
CA ARG A 298 10.37 21.68 27.85
C ARG A 298 11.26 21.53 26.62
N ARG A 299 11.17 20.38 25.95
CA ARG A 299 12.03 20.06 24.78
C ARG A 299 11.31 20.27 23.45
N LYS A 300 9.99 20.50 23.49
CA LYS A 300 9.11 20.58 22.31
C LYS A 300 9.24 19.35 21.40
N GLU A 301 9.44 18.19 22.01
CA GLU A 301 9.65 16.92 21.31
C GLU A 301 8.88 15.77 21.98
N TRP A 302 8.59 14.74 21.19
CA TRP A 302 8.02 13.50 21.67
C TRP A 302 9.11 12.60 22.24
N VAL A 303 9.02 12.28 23.52
CA VAL A 303 10.00 11.44 24.22
C VAL A 303 9.41 10.04 24.41
N THR A 304 10.10 9.03 23.89
CA THR A 304 9.73 7.63 24.12
C THR A 304 9.90 7.27 25.59
N THR A 305 8.85 6.72 26.18
CA THR A 305 8.82 6.30 27.58
C THR A 305 8.95 4.78 27.69
N ASP A 306 8.25 4.04 26.84
CA ASP A 306 8.18 2.58 26.91
C ASP A 306 8.03 1.96 25.52
N ARG A 307 8.51 0.73 25.37
CA ARG A 307 8.30 -0.13 24.19
C ARG A 307 7.78 -1.47 24.69
N ILE A 308 6.51 -1.77 24.43
CA ILE A 308 5.85 -2.97 24.93
C ILE A 308 5.44 -3.83 23.73
N SER A 309 5.99 -5.04 23.64
CA SER A 309 5.71 -5.96 22.55
C SER A 309 4.60 -6.95 22.89
N TYR A 310 3.87 -7.38 21.87
CA TYR A 310 2.97 -8.53 21.93
C TYR A 310 3.04 -9.32 20.62
N PRO A 311 2.91 -10.66 20.67
CA PRO A 311 2.99 -11.49 19.48
C PRO A 311 1.72 -11.40 18.63
N ILE A 312 1.88 -11.50 17.31
CA ILE A 312 0.80 -11.68 16.33
C ILE A 312 1.01 -13.02 15.61
N ILE A 313 -0.05 -13.83 15.49
CA ILE A 313 -0.03 -15.13 14.78
C ILE A 313 -1.15 -15.16 13.74
N GLY A 314 -0.90 -14.69 12.51
CA GLY A 314 -1.82 -14.52 11.35
C GLY A 314 -2.99 -15.50 11.13
N GLY A 315 -4.11 -15.08 10.51
CA GLY A 315 -5.28 -15.97 10.19
C GLY A 315 -6.70 -15.61 10.67
N ARG A 316 -6.99 -14.40 11.21
CA ARG A 316 -8.37 -13.94 11.49
C ARG A 316 -8.69 -12.64 10.75
N ASP A 317 -9.82 -12.61 10.04
CA ASP A 317 -10.23 -11.50 9.15
C ASP A 317 -10.35 -10.13 9.85
N GLY A 318 -10.70 -10.13 11.15
CA GLY A 318 -10.80 -8.91 11.96
C GLY A 318 -9.46 -8.38 12.49
N GLY A 319 -8.33 -8.98 12.11
CA GLY A 319 -7.00 -8.61 12.59
C GLY A 319 -6.67 -9.10 14.01
N TYR A 320 -5.39 -9.05 14.33
CA TYR A 320 -4.81 -9.42 15.62
C TYR A 320 -4.99 -8.31 16.62
N ARG A 321 -5.65 -8.67 17.70
CA ARG A 321 -5.98 -7.77 18.79
C ARG A 321 -4.94 -7.89 19.87
N GLY A 322 -4.32 -6.76 20.20
CA GLY A 322 -3.34 -6.65 21.27
C GLY A 322 -3.60 -5.42 22.10
N PHE A 323 -3.09 -5.43 23.33
CA PHE A 323 -3.10 -4.23 24.15
C PHE A 323 -1.85 -4.15 25.01
N SER A 324 -1.50 -2.92 25.37
CA SER A 324 -0.56 -2.63 26.45
C SER A 324 -1.17 -1.59 27.38
N PHE A 325 -0.63 -1.45 28.59
CA PHE A 325 -1.17 -0.49 29.55
C PHE A 325 -0.08 0.18 30.37
N LYS A 326 -0.41 1.37 30.89
CA LYS A 326 0.43 2.10 31.86
C LYS A 326 -0.38 2.43 33.10
N ARG A 327 0.28 2.33 34.26
CA ARG A 327 -0.28 2.71 35.57
C ARG A 327 0.15 4.10 36.02
N ASN A 328 1.29 4.58 35.50
CA ASN A 328 1.90 5.83 35.92
C ASN A 328 2.06 6.73 34.70
N VAL A 329 0.99 7.45 34.35
CA VAL A 329 1.01 8.46 33.27
C VAL A 329 1.10 9.87 33.88
N ARG A 330 1.65 10.79 33.08
CA ARG A 330 1.74 12.21 33.41
C ARG A 330 0.63 12.93 32.66
N GLU A 331 0.19 14.05 33.20
CA GLU A 331 -0.75 14.94 32.52
C GLU A 331 -0.12 15.52 31.24
N GLY A 332 -0.95 15.73 30.21
CA GLY A 332 -0.55 16.31 28.92
C GLY A 332 -0.73 15.35 27.75
N HIS A 333 -0.12 15.68 26.60
CA HIS A 333 -0.30 14.92 25.37
C HIS A 333 0.56 13.67 25.30
N TRP A 334 -0.08 12.59 24.88
CA TRP A 334 0.51 11.28 24.66
C TRP A 334 0.22 10.77 23.26
N ARG A 335 1.07 9.87 22.81
CA ARG A 335 0.78 9.05 21.63
C ARG A 335 1.39 7.66 21.77
N VAL A 336 0.79 6.71 21.09
CA VAL A 336 1.27 5.33 20.98
C VAL A 336 1.50 5.04 19.50
N ASP A 337 2.76 4.86 19.13
CA ASP A 337 3.13 4.38 17.81
C ASP A 337 3.05 2.86 17.80
N VAL A 338 2.26 2.31 16.89
CA VAL A 338 2.15 0.87 16.63
C VAL A 338 3.14 0.54 15.55
N VAL A 339 4.19 -0.20 15.90
CA VAL A 339 5.31 -0.48 14.98
C VAL A 339 5.62 -1.96 14.90
N THR A 340 6.20 -2.39 13.79
CA THR A 340 6.79 -3.73 13.64
C THR A 340 8.08 -3.86 14.45
N GLU A 341 8.61 -5.07 14.58
CA GLU A 341 9.91 -5.32 15.23
C GLU A 341 11.06 -4.55 14.58
N GLU A 342 10.99 -4.32 13.26
CA GLU A 342 11.94 -3.52 12.47
C GLU A 342 11.72 -2.01 12.57
N GLY A 343 10.70 -1.56 13.32
CA GLY A 343 10.41 -0.14 13.52
C GLY A 343 9.60 0.53 12.40
N LEU A 344 8.94 -0.26 11.54
CA LEU A 344 8.03 0.28 10.52
C LEU A 344 6.71 0.69 11.20
N LEU A 345 6.22 1.90 10.89
CA LEU A 345 5.01 2.46 11.50
C LEU A 345 3.74 1.91 10.84
N LEU A 346 2.94 1.17 11.60
CA LEU A 346 1.60 0.71 11.19
C LEU A 346 0.53 1.79 11.43
N GLY A 347 0.67 2.57 12.49
CA GLY A 347 -0.27 3.63 12.83
C GLY A 347 0.07 4.30 14.17
N ARG A 348 -0.63 5.38 14.47
CA ARG A 348 -0.40 6.23 15.65
C ARG A 348 -1.73 6.56 16.30
N ILE A 349 -1.83 6.31 17.60
CA ILE A 349 -2.96 6.67 18.43
C ILE A 349 -2.53 7.84 19.31
N SER A 350 -3.20 8.99 19.21
CA SER A 350 -2.90 10.17 20.02
C SER A 350 -4.00 10.39 21.04
N PHE A 351 -3.66 10.82 22.25
CA PHE A 351 -4.63 11.13 23.30
C PHE A 351 -4.03 12.13 24.29
N GLU A 352 -4.88 12.77 25.09
CA GLU A 352 -4.49 13.67 26.16
C GLU A 352 -4.84 13.06 27.51
N VAL A 353 -3.94 13.17 28.48
CA VAL A 353 -4.20 12.75 29.87
C VAL A 353 -4.49 13.98 30.70
N VAL A 354 -5.66 14.00 31.34
CA VAL A 354 -6.08 15.02 32.30
C VAL A 354 -6.21 14.35 33.66
N LYS A 355 -5.53 14.85 34.70
CA LYS A 355 -5.64 14.27 36.04
C LYS A 355 -6.93 14.73 36.70
N VAL A 356 -7.66 13.79 37.30
CA VAL A 356 -8.88 14.08 38.08
C VAL A 356 -8.73 13.54 39.49
N THR A 357 -9.27 14.27 40.47
CA THR A 357 -9.24 13.86 41.88
C THR A 357 -10.31 12.82 42.19
N GLU A 358 -11.47 12.94 41.53
CA GLU A 358 -12.57 11.99 41.59
C GLU A 358 -13.07 11.70 40.15
N PRO A 359 -13.20 10.42 39.76
CA PRO A 359 -13.68 10.05 38.43
C PRO A 359 -15.21 10.23 38.34
N GLU A 360 -15.66 11.42 37.93
CA GLU A 360 -17.08 11.71 37.61
C GLU A 360 -17.45 11.33 36.16
N TYR A 361 -16.97 10.19 35.67
CA TYR A 361 -17.29 9.72 34.32
C TYR A 361 -17.98 8.36 34.33
N GLU A 362 -19.06 8.25 33.57
CA GLU A 362 -19.75 6.99 33.32
C GLU A 362 -18.97 6.20 32.26
N LEU A 363 -18.63 4.95 32.54
CA LEU A 363 -17.94 4.09 31.58
C LEU A 363 -18.94 3.26 30.77
N VAL A 364 -18.82 3.33 29.45
CA VAL A 364 -19.54 2.44 28.53
C VAL A 364 -18.70 1.20 28.29
N THR A 365 -19.35 0.04 28.21
CA THR A 365 -18.70 -1.24 27.92
C THR A 365 -19.06 -1.69 26.52
N GLU A 366 -18.06 -2.04 25.72
CA GLU A 366 -18.22 -2.53 24.36
C GLU A 366 -17.37 -3.78 24.13
N PHE A 367 -17.78 -4.64 23.19
CA PHE A 367 -17.02 -5.80 22.75
C PHE A 367 -16.36 -5.52 21.39
N ARG A 368 -15.06 -5.77 21.29
CA ARG A 368 -14.23 -5.61 20.09
C ARG A 368 -13.69 -6.94 19.59
#